data_AF-A0A0S7F7Z0-F1
#
_entry.id   AF-A0A0S7F7Z0-F1
#
_cell.length_a   1.000
_cell.length_b   1.000
_cell.length_c   1.000
_cell.angle_alpha   90.00
_cell.angle_beta   90.00
_cell.angle_gamma   90.00
#
_symmetry.space_group_name_H-M   'P 1'
#
loop_
_entity.id
_entity.type
_entity.pdbx_description
1 polymer ?
#
loop_
_entity_poly.entity_id
_entity_poly.type
_entity_poly.pdbx_seq_one_letter_code
_entity_poly.pdbx_strand_id
1 'polypeptide(L)'
;LVADNDEESEDEELVPTKWGLVMDRILVLSRKFTDILTKVQGFLWRILELHILKMVAFFSVWVALKEPSVMNLVLVVLWSLAMPFSRFRPMASCLSTVWVCVIIVCKMLYQLSVVNPTEYSCNCSMPLPNTTNLLPEEMMNSTLYKEPIDPAKWFGIRKDATALGYSKNHLIVLMLLVFEATVYRHQVHHYRQLLRSPPTIQTLFPSAKRDTLDNGLIPCLKYLLNYSFYKFGLEICFLMTVNVIGQRMNFLVIIHGCWMVALLVRRRRAAIAKIWPKYCLFLSIFMIYQYLLCVGIPPALCIDYPWRWNNQLLMSSALIKWIYLPDFYTVPNSKNLMADFLLLMCASQQWKVFECEKQEEWMVQAGENTDEPDPMEGQLFNPAPNFINCRSYLDMVKVLVFRYFFWFVLSMVFITGATRISVFGLGYLIASFFFLLFGTKLLVKPSRVRLMLWDCLIIYNVAVIISKNVLSILACVFVSEMQARFCWVIQLFSLVCTVKGYYDPAAVSGDTCSALHL
;
A
#
# COMPACT_ATOMS: atom_id res chain seq x y z
N LEU A 1 -73.69 -51.55 -46.00
CA LEU A 1 -72.47 -52.17 -45.43
C LEU A 1 -71.92 -51.12 -44.48
N VAL A 2 -72.47 -51.02 -43.28
CA VAL A 2 -72.08 -51.76 -42.06
C VAL A 2 -70.67 -51.36 -41.61
N ALA A 3 -70.67 -50.92 -40.36
CA ALA A 3 -69.62 -50.43 -39.47
C ALA A 3 -68.42 -51.36 -39.25
N ASP A 4 -67.45 -50.76 -38.55
CA ASP A 4 -66.39 -51.30 -37.70
C ASP A 4 -65.21 -52.03 -38.34
N ASN A 5 -64.03 -51.41 -38.20
CA ASN A 5 -63.06 -51.97 -37.28
C ASN A 5 -62.14 -50.89 -36.71
N ASP A 6 -62.10 -50.90 -35.38
CA ASP A 6 -61.29 -50.11 -34.48
C ASP A 6 -59.79 -50.41 -34.64
N GLU A 7 -58.97 -49.36 -34.61
CA GLU A 7 -57.66 -49.39 -33.94
C GLU A 7 -57.49 -48.05 -33.21
N GLU A 8 -58.07 -47.98 -32.00
CA GLU A 8 -57.61 -47.08 -30.95
C GLU A 8 -56.17 -47.50 -30.58
N SER A 9 -55.18 -46.82 -31.14
CA SER A 9 -53.87 -46.72 -30.48
C SER A 9 -53.98 -45.58 -29.47
N GLU A 10 -54.22 -45.96 -28.22
CA GLU A 10 -54.10 -45.09 -27.05
C GLU A 10 -52.75 -44.36 -27.09
N ASP A 11 -52.79 -43.07 -27.43
CA ASP A 11 -51.74 -42.14 -27.02
C ASP A 11 -51.81 -42.05 -25.49
N GLU A 12 -51.11 -42.95 -24.80
CA GLU A 12 -50.74 -42.75 -23.41
C GLU A 12 -49.92 -41.46 -23.34
N GLU A 13 -50.59 -40.33 -23.06
CA GLU A 13 -49.96 -39.14 -22.51
C GLU A 13 -49.19 -39.58 -21.27
N LEU A 14 -47.87 -39.80 -21.44
CA LEU A 14 -46.95 -40.06 -20.34
C LEU A 14 -47.03 -38.88 -19.36
N VAL A 15 -47.87 -39.03 -18.33
CA VAL A 15 -47.90 -38.14 -17.18
C VAL A 15 -46.47 -38.08 -16.64
N PRO A 16 -45.80 -36.92 -16.64
CA PRO A 16 -44.40 -36.85 -16.25
C PRO A 16 -44.30 -37.31 -14.79
N THR A 17 -43.61 -38.44 -14.58
CA THR A 17 -43.37 -38.97 -13.24
C THR A 17 -42.78 -37.86 -12.37
N LYS A 18 -43.15 -37.77 -11.09
CA LYS A 18 -42.66 -36.74 -10.15
C LYS A 18 -41.12 -36.63 -10.16
N TRP A 19 -40.43 -37.73 -10.45
CA TRP A 19 -38.98 -37.80 -10.65
C TRP A 19 -38.49 -37.11 -11.93
N GLY A 20 -39.23 -37.18 -13.04
CA GLY A 20 -38.95 -36.41 -14.26
C GLY A 20 -39.00 -34.90 -14.02
N LEU A 21 -40.03 -34.42 -13.31
CA LEU A 21 -40.14 -33.00 -12.92
C LEU A 21 -39.01 -32.54 -11.99
N VAL A 22 -38.54 -33.40 -11.09
CA VAL A 22 -37.39 -33.11 -10.22
C VAL A 22 -36.10 -33.06 -11.04
N MET A 23 -35.88 -34.01 -11.96
CA MET A 23 -34.71 -34.03 -12.84
C MET A 23 -34.68 -32.82 -13.77
N ASP A 24 -35.82 -32.41 -14.34
CA ASP A 24 -35.90 -31.21 -15.16
C ASP A 24 -35.57 -29.94 -14.36
N ARG A 25 -36.08 -29.84 -13.12
CA ARG A 25 -35.73 -28.71 -12.23
C ARG A 25 -34.25 -28.71 -11.86
N ILE A 26 -33.66 -29.87 -11.56
CA ILE A 26 -32.22 -30.00 -11.29
C ILE A 26 -31.41 -29.59 -12.52
N LEU A 27 -31.83 -30.00 -13.71
CA LEU A 27 -31.14 -29.68 -14.96
C LEU A 27 -31.25 -28.19 -15.33
N VAL A 28 -32.40 -27.56 -15.08
CA VAL A 28 -32.55 -26.10 -15.24
C VAL A 28 -31.68 -25.35 -14.23
N LEU A 29 -31.66 -25.79 -12.97
CA LEU A 29 -30.82 -25.20 -11.93
C LEU A 29 -29.32 -25.40 -12.22
N SER A 30 -28.92 -26.56 -12.73
CA SER A 30 -27.52 -26.85 -13.07
C SER A 30 -27.06 -26.04 -14.27
N ARG A 31 -27.91 -25.85 -15.30
CA ARG A 31 -27.64 -24.92 -16.41
C ARG A 31 -27.49 -23.49 -15.90
N LYS A 32 -28.44 -23.01 -15.09
CA LYS A 32 -28.37 -21.65 -14.50
C LYS A 32 -27.12 -21.48 -13.63
N PHE A 33 -26.75 -22.50 -12.86
CA PHE A 33 -25.52 -22.48 -12.05
C PHE A 33 -24.27 -22.42 -12.92
N THR A 34 -24.23 -23.22 -13.99
CA THR A 34 -23.12 -23.22 -14.97
C THR A 34 -23.00 -21.86 -15.67
N ASP A 35 -24.11 -21.24 -16.04
CA ASP A 35 -24.14 -19.88 -16.63
C ASP A 35 -23.65 -18.80 -15.65
N ILE A 36 -23.97 -18.95 -14.36
CA ILE A 36 -23.45 -18.05 -13.32
C ILE A 36 -21.94 -18.29 -13.14
N LEU A 37 -21.51 -19.55 -13.10
CA LEU A 37 -20.11 -19.92 -12.90
C LEU A 37 -19.23 -19.43 -14.06
N THR A 38 -19.69 -19.56 -15.30
CA THR A 38 -18.97 -19.03 -16.48
C THR A 38 -18.87 -17.50 -16.46
N LYS A 39 -19.92 -16.79 -16.02
CA LYS A 39 -19.88 -15.33 -15.82
C LYS A 39 -18.90 -14.94 -14.72
N VAL A 40 -18.90 -15.65 -13.59
CA VAL A 40 -17.96 -15.43 -12.48
C VAL A 40 -16.52 -15.73 -12.92
N GLN A 41 -16.31 -16.81 -13.67
CA GLN A 41 -15.00 -17.16 -14.23
C GLN A 41 -14.48 -16.05 -15.15
N GLY A 42 -15.29 -15.58 -16.10
CA GLY A 42 -14.91 -14.46 -16.98
C GLY A 42 -14.57 -13.19 -16.20
N PHE A 43 -15.34 -12.90 -15.14
CA PHE A 43 -15.07 -11.79 -14.24
C PHE A 43 -13.75 -11.93 -13.46
N LEU A 44 -13.46 -13.10 -12.92
CA LEU A 44 -12.21 -13.39 -12.21
C LEU A 44 -10.99 -13.25 -13.12
N TRP A 45 -11.06 -13.83 -14.34
CA TRP A 45 -9.99 -13.69 -15.33
C TRP A 45 -9.75 -12.23 -15.71
N ARG A 46 -10.81 -11.41 -15.76
CA ARG A 46 -10.69 -9.98 -16.04
C ARG A 46 -10.04 -9.21 -14.89
N ILE A 47 -10.41 -9.48 -13.64
CA ILE A 47 -9.71 -8.88 -12.47
C ILE A 47 -8.24 -9.26 -12.50
N LEU A 48 -7.96 -10.52 -12.79
CA LEU A 48 -6.61 -11.04 -12.79
C LEU A 48 -5.74 -10.39 -13.88
N GLU A 49 -6.26 -10.24 -15.10
CA GLU A 49 -5.57 -9.50 -16.17
C GLU A 49 -5.14 -8.09 -15.76
N LEU A 50 -5.99 -7.39 -14.98
CA LEU A 50 -5.75 -6.01 -14.53
C LEU A 50 -4.79 -5.90 -13.34
N HIS A 51 -4.79 -6.90 -12.44
CA HIS A 51 -4.12 -6.81 -11.14
C HIS A 51 -2.96 -7.79 -10.95
N ILE A 52 -2.75 -8.76 -11.83
CA ILE A 52 -1.75 -9.82 -11.66
C ILE A 52 -0.33 -9.26 -11.50
N LEU A 53 0.07 -8.28 -12.31
CA LEU A 53 1.40 -7.69 -12.22
C LEU A 53 1.67 -7.02 -10.87
N LYS A 54 0.65 -6.34 -10.31
CA LYS A 54 0.73 -5.71 -8.98
C LYS A 54 0.86 -6.77 -7.88
N MET A 55 0.12 -7.87 -8.00
CA MET A 55 0.19 -9.00 -7.08
C MET A 55 1.59 -9.64 -7.10
N VAL A 56 2.12 -9.96 -8.29
CA VAL A 56 3.45 -10.56 -8.44
C VAL A 56 4.53 -9.68 -7.79
N ALA A 57 4.49 -8.38 -8.05
CA ALA A 57 5.47 -7.47 -7.48
C ALA A 57 5.34 -7.32 -5.96
N PHE A 58 4.11 -7.22 -5.45
CA PHE A 58 3.84 -7.20 -4.00
C PHE A 58 4.41 -8.44 -3.31
N PHE A 59 4.15 -9.63 -3.85
CA PHE A 59 4.67 -10.88 -3.28
C PHE A 59 6.19 -11.01 -3.44
N SER A 60 6.75 -10.57 -4.56
CA SER A 60 8.20 -10.61 -4.79
C SER A 60 8.95 -9.73 -3.77
N VAL A 61 8.48 -8.50 -3.56
CA VAL A 61 9.06 -7.60 -2.55
C VAL A 61 8.76 -8.10 -1.13
N TRP A 62 7.57 -8.63 -0.85
CA TRP A 62 7.25 -9.22 0.45
C TRP A 62 8.24 -10.32 0.85
N VAL A 63 8.56 -11.22 -0.09
CA VAL A 63 9.56 -12.27 0.12
C VAL A 63 10.94 -11.68 0.34
N ALA A 64 11.35 -10.70 -0.47
CA ALA A 64 12.64 -10.02 -0.33
C ALA A 64 12.80 -9.26 0.99
N LEU A 65 11.71 -8.71 1.56
CA LEU A 65 11.72 -8.01 2.84
C LEU A 65 11.68 -8.97 4.03
N LYS A 66 11.10 -10.17 3.87
CA LYS A 66 11.07 -11.18 4.94
C LYS A 66 12.46 -11.74 5.24
N GLU A 67 13.30 -11.88 4.21
CA GLU A 67 14.70 -12.30 4.30
C GLU A 67 15.55 -11.28 3.52
N PRO A 68 16.00 -10.17 4.15
CA PRO A 68 16.83 -9.19 3.48
C PRO A 68 18.18 -9.82 3.11
N SER A 69 18.53 -9.80 1.82
CA SER A 69 19.77 -10.39 1.33
C SER A 69 20.20 -9.78 0.00
N VAL A 70 21.47 -9.97 -0.35
CA VAL A 70 22.02 -9.47 -1.63
C VAL A 70 21.36 -10.14 -2.83
N MET A 71 21.08 -11.44 -2.77
CA MET A 71 20.40 -12.12 -3.88
C MET A 71 18.97 -11.59 -4.07
N ASN A 72 18.29 -11.23 -2.99
CA ASN A 72 16.94 -10.67 -3.04
C ASN A 72 16.93 -9.18 -3.43
N LEU A 73 18.03 -8.43 -3.29
CA LEU A 73 18.18 -7.05 -3.75
C LEU A 73 17.83 -6.91 -5.23
N VAL A 74 18.25 -7.85 -6.07
CA VAL A 74 17.98 -7.83 -7.52
C VAL A 74 16.47 -7.81 -7.78
N LEU A 75 15.68 -8.60 -7.03
CA LEU A 75 14.22 -8.60 -7.16
C LEU A 75 13.63 -7.24 -6.75
N VAL A 76 14.14 -6.62 -5.69
CA VAL A 76 13.71 -5.28 -5.24
C VAL A 76 14.03 -4.23 -6.30
N VAL A 77 15.22 -4.27 -6.90
CA VAL A 77 15.63 -3.35 -7.97
C VAL A 77 14.74 -3.54 -9.22
N LEU A 78 14.53 -4.77 -9.68
CA LEU A 78 13.69 -5.06 -10.84
C LEU A 78 12.27 -4.54 -10.63
N TRP A 79 11.64 -4.84 -9.49
CA TRP A 79 10.24 -4.46 -9.24
C TRP A 79 10.06 -2.98 -8.88
N SER A 80 11.01 -2.36 -8.19
CA SER A 80 10.96 -0.91 -7.90
C SER A 80 11.08 -0.06 -9.16
N LEU A 81 11.82 -0.53 -10.19
CA LEU A 81 11.90 0.12 -11.50
C LEU A 81 10.73 -0.25 -12.42
N ALA A 82 10.25 -1.50 -12.38
CA ALA A 82 9.13 -1.95 -13.21
C ALA A 82 7.80 -1.25 -12.90
N MET A 83 7.62 -0.81 -11.65
CA MET A 83 6.41 -0.10 -11.23
C MET A 83 6.18 1.20 -12.03
N PRO A 84 7.10 2.19 -11.97
CA PRO A 84 6.95 3.43 -12.72
C PRO A 84 7.09 3.22 -14.23
N PHE A 85 8.05 2.40 -14.68
CA PHE A 85 8.36 2.26 -16.10
C PHE A 85 7.54 1.14 -16.76
N SER A 86 6.40 1.52 -17.35
CA SER A 86 5.46 0.58 -17.99
C SER A 86 6.07 -0.30 -19.08
N ARG A 87 7.02 0.23 -19.87
CA ARG A 87 7.73 -0.52 -20.92
C ARG A 87 8.69 -1.57 -20.38
N PHE A 88 9.21 -1.38 -19.17
CA PHE A 88 10.17 -2.29 -18.55
C PHE A 88 9.50 -3.48 -17.86
N ARG A 89 8.19 -3.40 -17.58
CA ARG A 89 7.40 -4.45 -16.92
C ARG A 89 7.58 -5.87 -17.46
N PRO A 90 7.40 -6.15 -18.77
CA PRO A 90 7.56 -7.51 -19.29
C PRO A 90 9.00 -8.01 -19.16
N MET A 91 9.98 -7.13 -19.35
CA MET A 91 11.40 -7.46 -19.17
C MET A 91 11.72 -7.79 -17.71
N ALA A 92 11.21 -7.00 -16.76
CA ALA A 92 11.38 -7.25 -15.34
C ALA A 92 10.77 -8.58 -14.89
N SER A 93 9.57 -8.92 -15.37
CA SER A 93 8.96 -10.23 -15.09
C SER A 93 9.85 -11.37 -15.61
N CYS A 94 10.33 -11.30 -16.85
CA CYS A 94 11.22 -12.32 -17.43
C CYS A 94 12.59 -12.40 -16.73
N LEU A 95 13.20 -11.28 -16.35
CA LEU A 95 14.44 -11.30 -15.58
C LEU A 95 14.23 -11.86 -14.18
N SER A 96 13.08 -11.54 -13.56
CA SER A 96 12.75 -12.05 -12.23
C SER A 96 12.50 -13.57 -12.22
N THR A 97 11.90 -14.15 -13.27
CA THR A 97 11.75 -15.62 -13.36
C THR A 97 13.10 -16.32 -13.42
N VAL A 98 14.00 -15.86 -14.29
CA VAL A 98 15.35 -16.40 -14.40
C VAL A 98 16.09 -16.28 -13.06
N TRP A 99 16.04 -15.11 -12.44
CA TRP A 99 16.76 -14.86 -11.19
C TRP A 99 16.20 -15.68 -10.01
N VAL A 100 14.88 -15.81 -9.89
CA VAL A 100 14.26 -16.66 -8.87
C VAL A 100 14.67 -18.13 -9.06
N CYS A 101 14.74 -18.63 -10.30
CA CYS A 101 15.26 -19.97 -10.57
C CYS A 101 16.72 -20.12 -10.11
N VAL A 102 17.58 -19.13 -10.38
CA VAL A 102 18.97 -19.12 -9.89
C VAL A 102 19.00 -19.17 -8.36
N ILE A 103 18.20 -18.35 -7.66
CA ILE A 103 18.12 -18.37 -6.19
C ILE A 103 17.70 -19.75 -5.68
N ILE A 104 16.68 -20.36 -6.29
CA ILE A 104 16.18 -21.69 -5.88
C ILE A 104 17.29 -22.74 -6.05
N VAL A 105 17.96 -22.77 -7.21
CA VAL A 105 19.05 -23.70 -7.47
C VAL A 105 20.19 -23.50 -6.47
N CYS A 106 20.63 -22.27 -6.23
CA CYS A 106 21.66 -21.96 -5.24
C CYS A 106 21.25 -22.42 -3.83
N LYS A 107 20.01 -22.14 -3.41
CA LYS A 107 19.49 -22.56 -2.10
C LYS A 107 19.42 -24.07 -1.96
N MET A 108 19.05 -24.79 -3.03
CA MET A 108 18.99 -26.26 -3.04
C MET A 108 20.37 -26.90 -3.04
N LEU A 109 21.30 -26.41 -3.84
CA LEU A 109 22.68 -26.90 -3.89
C LEU A 109 23.39 -26.75 -2.54
N TYR A 110 23.14 -25.65 -1.82
CA TYR A 110 23.72 -25.42 -0.50
C TYR A 110 23.20 -26.39 0.59
N GLN A 111 22.07 -27.07 0.35
CA GLN A 111 21.57 -28.09 1.29
C GLN A 111 22.29 -29.43 1.17
N LEU A 112 23.12 -29.64 0.15
CA LEU A 112 23.86 -30.90 -0.01
C LEU A 112 24.76 -31.15 1.20
N SER A 113 24.91 -32.42 1.56
CA SER A 113 25.77 -32.84 2.68
C SER A 113 27.24 -32.49 2.46
N VAL A 114 27.66 -32.34 1.20
CA VAL A 114 29.03 -31.98 0.80
C VAL A 114 29.43 -30.57 1.29
N VAL A 115 28.46 -29.66 1.44
CA VAL A 115 28.74 -28.27 1.83
C VAL A 115 28.68 -28.15 3.35
N ASN A 116 29.81 -28.02 4.04
CA ASN A 116 29.82 -27.84 5.50
C ASN A 116 30.08 -26.37 5.89
N PRO A 117 29.08 -25.63 6.43
CA PRO A 117 29.27 -24.22 6.80
C PRO A 117 30.37 -23.99 7.85
N THR A 118 30.64 -24.98 8.70
CA THR A 118 31.68 -24.92 9.74
C THR A 118 33.09 -24.82 9.19
N GLU A 119 33.34 -25.28 7.96
CA GLU A 119 34.66 -25.20 7.32
C GLU A 119 34.96 -23.77 6.83
N TYR A 120 33.92 -23.02 6.47
CA TYR A 120 34.03 -21.67 5.89
C TYR A 120 33.60 -20.55 6.85
N SER A 121 33.06 -20.91 8.02
CA SER A 121 32.58 -19.93 8.99
C SER A 121 33.73 -19.14 9.61
N CYS A 122 33.53 -17.84 9.76
CA CYS A 122 34.48 -16.94 10.38
C CYS A 122 34.04 -16.63 11.83
N ASN A 123 34.93 -16.83 12.79
CA ASN A 123 34.73 -16.38 14.17
C ASN A 123 35.34 -14.99 14.34
N CYS A 124 34.51 -13.99 14.59
CA CYS A 124 34.98 -12.65 14.92
C CYS A 124 35.36 -12.60 16.41
N SER A 125 36.59 -12.19 16.70
CA SER A 125 37.05 -11.97 18.07
C SER A 125 36.37 -10.73 18.66
N MET A 126 35.92 -10.83 19.92
CA MET A 126 35.35 -9.68 20.61
C MET A 126 36.41 -8.57 20.80
N PRO A 127 36.12 -7.32 20.42
CA PRO A 127 37.02 -6.20 20.65
C PRO A 127 37.11 -5.86 22.15
N LEU A 128 38.17 -5.14 22.55
CA LEU A 128 38.33 -4.71 23.94
C LEU A 128 37.21 -3.73 24.33
N PRO A 129 36.71 -3.78 25.59
CA PRO A 129 35.56 -2.97 26.03
C PRO A 129 35.78 -1.45 25.90
N ASN A 130 37.03 -0.98 25.89
CA ASN A 130 37.34 0.44 25.72
C ASN A 130 37.20 0.95 24.28
N THR A 131 36.96 0.08 23.30
CA THR A 131 36.92 0.44 21.87
C THR A 131 35.51 0.69 21.34
N THR A 132 34.49 0.17 22.02
CA THR A 132 33.09 0.23 21.59
C THR A 132 32.18 0.76 22.68
N ASN A 133 31.10 1.43 22.30
CA ASN A 133 30.11 2.00 23.23
C ASN A 133 29.07 0.98 23.77
N LEU A 134 29.26 -0.31 23.52
CA LEU A 134 28.33 -1.38 23.92
C LEU A 134 28.80 -2.10 25.18
N LEU A 135 27.84 -2.52 26.01
CA LEU A 135 28.13 -3.42 27.13
C LEU A 135 28.52 -4.82 26.62
N PRO A 136 29.38 -5.56 27.35
CA PRO A 136 29.79 -6.91 26.94
C PRO A 136 28.61 -7.87 26.70
N GLU A 137 27.56 -7.78 27.50
CA GLU A 137 26.33 -8.59 27.35
C GLU A 137 25.56 -8.24 26.07
N GLU A 138 25.51 -6.96 25.70
CA GLU A 138 24.86 -6.50 24.47
C GLU A 138 25.66 -6.91 23.23
N MET A 139 26.99 -6.87 23.32
CA MET A 139 27.88 -7.35 22.27
C MET A 139 27.67 -8.84 22.00
N MET A 140 27.54 -9.66 23.04
CA MET A 140 27.31 -11.10 22.90
C MET A 140 25.95 -11.42 22.25
N ASN A 141 24.99 -10.49 22.33
CA ASN A 141 23.70 -10.58 21.65
C ASN A 141 23.72 -10.06 20.19
N SER A 142 24.80 -9.39 19.77
CA SER A 142 24.95 -8.90 18.41
C SER A 142 25.19 -10.02 17.40
N THR A 143 24.82 -9.78 16.14
CA THR A 143 25.00 -10.76 15.06
C THR A 143 26.46 -11.13 14.76
N LEU A 144 27.43 -10.29 15.11
CA LEU A 144 28.85 -10.53 14.85
C LEU A 144 29.50 -11.50 15.87
N TYR A 145 29.12 -11.39 17.15
CA TYR A 145 29.83 -12.07 18.24
C TYR A 145 29.03 -13.24 18.85
N LYS A 146 27.76 -13.42 18.46
CA LYS A 146 26.89 -14.47 19.01
C LYS A 146 27.23 -15.88 18.52
N GLU A 147 27.52 -16.02 17.23
CA GLU A 147 27.74 -17.31 16.56
C GLU A 147 28.77 -17.17 15.44
N PRO A 148 29.50 -18.24 15.07
CA PRO A 148 30.33 -18.27 13.88
C PRO A 148 29.54 -17.78 12.66
N ILE A 149 30.11 -16.82 11.94
CA ILE A 149 29.43 -16.16 10.83
C ILE A 149 29.63 -16.99 9.57
N ASP A 150 28.52 -17.46 8.99
CA ASP A 150 28.51 -18.01 7.64
C ASP A 150 28.46 -16.85 6.62
N PRO A 151 29.50 -16.66 5.78
CA PRO A 151 29.51 -15.62 4.75
C PRO A 151 28.32 -15.74 3.76
N ALA A 152 27.83 -16.95 3.51
CA ALA A 152 26.71 -17.19 2.59
C ALA A 152 25.38 -16.62 3.11
N LYS A 153 25.25 -16.45 4.44
CA LYS A 153 24.04 -15.90 5.08
C LYS A 153 23.73 -14.49 4.61
N TRP A 154 24.76 -13.67 4.35
CA TRP A 154 24.61 -12.30 3.83
C TRP A 154 24.11 -12.28 2.37
N PHE A 155 24.56 -13.24 1.57
CA PHE A 155 24.01 -13.47 0.23
C PHE A 155 22.56 -14.02 0.27
N GLY A 156 22.11 -14.52 1.42
CA GLY A 156 20.75 -15.05 1.62
C GLY A 156 20.66 -16.54 1.37
N ILE A 157 21.71 -17.28 1.69
CA ILE A 157 21.78 -18.73 1.61
C ILE A 157 22.16 -19.25 3.00
N ARG A 158 21.38 -20.19 3.53
CA ARG A 158 21.64 -20.84 4.82
C ARG A 158 21.27 -22.32 4.75
N LYS A 159 21.89 -23.15 5.58
CA LYS A 159 21.40 -24.51 5.82
C LYS A 159 20.13 -24.49 6.66
N ASP A 160 19.16 -25.33 6.29
CA ASP A 160 17.88 -25.48 6.99
C ASP A 160 17.52 -26.97 7.07
N ALA A 161 16.65 -27.35 8.02
CA ALA A 161 16.30 -28.75 8.24
C ALA A 161 15.54 -29.37 7.05
N THR A 162 14.82 -28.54 6.28
CA THR A 162 14.11 -28.98 5.08
C THR A 162 14.37 -28.03 3.91
N ALA A 163 14.89 -28.57 2.80
CA ALA A 163 15.18 -27.80 1.59
C ALA A 163 13.92 -27.16 0.98
N LEU A 164 12.79 -27.88 1.00
CA LEU A 164 11.51 -27.39 0.47
C LEU A 164 10.93 -26.28 1.35
N GLY A 165 11.03 -26.41 2.68
CA GLY A 165 10.54 -25.40 3.61
C GLY A 165 11.26 -24.06 3.43
N TYR A 166 12.58 -24.12 3.22
CA TYR A 166 13.41 -22.93 3.01
C TYR A 166 13.17 -22.25 1.65
N SER A 167 13.01 -23.02 0.58
CA SER A 167 12.77 -22.50 -0.78
C SER A 167 11.31 -22.15 -1.06
N LYS A 168 10.37 -22.48 -0.16
CA LYS A 168 8.92 -22.28 -0.32
C LYS A 168 8.54 -20.87 -0.75
N ASN A 169 9.13 -19.83 -0.14
CA ASN A 169 8.78 -18.44 -0.45
C ASN A 169 9.15 -18.08 -1.90
N HIS A 170 10.34 -18.45 -2.35
CA HIS A 170 10.81 -18.24 -3.73
C HIS A 170 10.05 -19.11 -4.73
N LEU A 171 9.64 -20.32 -4.35
CA LEU A 171 8.76 -21.17 -5.17
C LEU A 171 7.38 -20.53 -5.38
N ILE A 172 6.78 -19.92 -4.35
CA ILE A 172 5.52 -19.18 -4.50
C ILE A 172 5.67 -18.02 -5.48
N VAL A 173 6.79 -17.28 -5.41
CA VAL A 173 7.07 -16.19 -6.36
C VAL A 173 7.21 -16.74 -7.78
N LEU A 174 7.93 -17.85 -7.98
CA LEU A 174 8.05 -18.50 -9.28
C LEU A 174 6.67 -18.94 -9.83
N MET A 175 5.85 -19.57 -8.98
CA MET A 175 4.49 -19.97 -9.36
C MET A 175 3.62 -18.77 -9.74
N LEU A 176 3.73 -17.65 -9.03
CA LEU A 176 3.00 -16.42 -9.36
C LEU A 176 3.47 -15.81 -10.68
N LEU A 177 4.78 -15.84 -10.98
CA LEU A 177 5.32 -15.37 -12.25
C LEU A 177 4.89 -16.25 -13.43
N VAL A 178 4.87 -17.56 -13.25
CA VAL A 178 4.32 -18.48 -14.26
C VAL A 178 2.83 -18.21 -14.43
N PHE A 179 2.11 -18.00 -13.33
CA PHE A 179 0.69 -17.68 -13.35
C PHE A 179 0.39 -16.34 -14.03
N GLU A 180 1.26 -15.34 -13.90
CA GLU A 180 1.17 -14.10 -14.69
C GLU A 180 1.19 -14.39 -16.19
N ALA A 181 2.15 -15.19 -16.64
CA ALA A 181 2.26 -15.56 -18.04
C ALA A 181 1.06 -16.40 -18.52
N THR A 182 0.52 -17.30 -17.68
CA THR A 182 -0.68 -18.08 -18.04
C THR A 182 -1.92 -17.21 -18.16
N VAL A 183 -2.09 -16.19 -17.30
CA VAL A 183 -3.19 -15.23 -17.38
C VAL A 183 -3.15 -14.47 -18.70
N TYR A 184 -1.99 -13.90 -19.06
CA TYR A 184 -1.87 -13.17 -20.31
C TYR A 184 -2.08 -14.08 -21.53
N ARG A 185 -1.56 -15.31 -21.52
CA ARG A 185 -1.80 -16.27 -22.62
C ARG A 185 -3.25 -16.71 -22.71
N HIS A 186 -3.89 -16.99 -21.58
CA HIS A 186 -5.31 -17.34 -21.52
C HIS A 186 -6.17 -16.22 -22.11
N GLN A 187 -5.89 -14.96 -21.76
CA GLN A 187 -6.62 -13.81 -22.31
C GLN A 187 -6.44 -13.68 -23.82
N VAL A 188 -5.21 -13.79 -24.33
CA VAL A 188 -4.95 -13.77 -25.78
C VAL A 188 -5.71 -14.89 -26.50
N HIS A 189 -5.76 -16.09 -25.92
CA HIS A 189 -6.51 -17.21 -26.47
C HIS A 189 -8.02 -16.95 -26.46
N HIS A 190 -8.57 -16.47 -25.34
CA HIS A 190 -9.99 -16.14 -25.17
C HIS A 190 -10.45 -15.08 -26.18
N TYR A 191 -9.66 -14.02 -26.40
CA TYR A 191 -9.96 -12.99 -27.39
C TYR A 191 -9.94 -13.51 -28.83
N ARG A 192 -9.01 -14.43 -29.14
CA ARG A 192 -8.97 -15.10 -30.45
C ARG A 192 -10.18 -15.99 -30.71
N GLN A 193 -10.62 -16.76 -29.72
CA GLN A 193 -11.82 -17.59 -29.83
C GLN A 193 -13.07 -16.75 -30.07
N LEU A 194 -13.18 -15.59 -29.41
CA LEU A 194 -14.28 -14.65 -29.59
C LEU A 194 -14.16 -13.80 -30.87
N LEU A 195 -13.07 -13.93 -31.63
CA LEU A 195 -12.74 -13.08 -32.79
C LEU A 195 -12.84 -11.58 -32.45
N ARG A 196 -12.43 -11.19 -31.23
CA ARG A 196 -12.47 -9.81 -30.74
C ARG A 196 -11.08 -9.33 -30.39
N SER A 197 -10.80 -8.05 -30.65
CA SER A 197 -9.60 -7.40 -30.11
C SER A 197 -9.76 -7.16 -28.61
N PRO A 198 -8.65 -7.11 -27.85
CA PRO A 198 -8.70 -6.63 -26.47
C PRO A 198 -9.29 -5.20 -26.43
N PRO A 199 -10.05 -4.85 -25.38
CA PRO A 199 -10.64 -3.52 -25.27
C PRO A 199 -9.55 -2.46 -25.15
N THR A 200 -9.75 -1.30 -25.79
CA THR A 200 -8.78 -0.18 -25.79
C THR A 200 -8.50 0.31 -24.37
N ILE A 201 -9.56 0.41 -23.56
CA ILE A 201 -9.48 0.74 -22.14
C ILE A 201 -9.71 -0.53 -21.32
N GLN A 202 -8.73 -0.82 -20.46
CA GLN A 202 -8.72 -1.98 -19.59
C GLN A 202 -9.64 -1.77 -18.37
N THR A 203 -10.96 -1.95 -18.54
CA THR A 203 -11.98 -1.85 -17.47
C THR A 203 -12.62 -3.19 -17.15
N LEU A 204 -13.21 -3.31 -15.94
CA LEU A 204 -13.91 -4.51 -15.49
C LEU A 204 -15.30 -4.63 -16.12
N PHE A 205 -16.03 -3.51 -16.20
CA PHE A 205 -17.36 -3.43 -16.79
C PHE A 205 -17.40 -2.40 -17.94
N PRO A 206 -17.29 -2.83 -19.22
CA PRO A 206 -17.26 -1.89 -20.35
C PRO A 206 -18.54 -1.05 -20.53
N SER A 207 -19.67 -1.53 -20.02
CA SER A 207 -20.96 -0.82 -20.11
C SER A 207 -21.09 0.34 -19.12
N ALA A 208 -20.23 0.42 -18.10
CA ALA A 208 -20.28 1.48 -17.10
C ALA A 208 -19.43 2.68 -17.54
N LYS A 209 -20.10 3.70 -18.10
CA LYS A 209 -19.52 4.98 -18.53
C LYS A 209 -19.98 6.13 -17.63
N ARG A 210 -19.35 7.31 -17.79
CA ARG A 210 -19.73 8.53 -17.06
C ARG A 210 -21.21 8.90 -17.22
N ASP A 211 -21.79 8.71 -18.41
CA ASP A 211 -23.20 9.04 -18.68
C ASP A 211 -24.16 8.10 -17.93
N THR A 212 -23.76 6.84 -17.75
CA THR A 212 -24.58 5.83 -17.05
C THR A 212 -24.48 5.89 -15.53
N LEU A 213 -23.57 6.70 -15.00
CA LEU A 213 -23.30 6.84 -13.56
C LEU A 213 -24.55 7.24 -12.77
N ASP A 214 -25.34 8.15 -13.34
CA ASP A 214 -26.45 8.80 -12.66
C ASP A 214 -27.79 8.05 -12.82
N ASN A 215 -27.81 6.93 -13.56
CA ASN A 215 -29.03 6.17 -13.85
C ASN A 215 -29.50 5.28 -12.69
N GLY A 216 -28.63 4.95 -11.73
CA GLY A 216 -29.00 4.14 -10.57
C GLY A 216 -27.81 3.59 -9.78
N LEU A 217 -28.11 2.94 -8.65
CA LEU A 217 -27.08 2.48 -7.70
C LEU A 217 -26.14 1.42 -8.28
N ILE A 218 -26.67 0.45 -9.03
CA ILE A 218 -25.87 -0.63 -9.63
C ILE A 218 -24.92 -0.09 -10.73
N PRO A 219 -25.38 0.71 -11.72
CA PRO A 219 -24.47 1.38 -12.65
C PRO A 219 -23.39 2.22 -11.96
N CYS A 220 -23.75 2.95 -10.90
CA CYS A 220 -22.80 3.74 -10.12
C CYS A 220 -21.72 2.87 -9.46
N LEU A 221 -22.11 1.77 -8.81
CA LEU A 221 -21.14 0.84 -8.22
C LEU A 221 -20.20 0.24 -9.27
N LYS A 222 -20.72 -0.14 -10.45
CA LYS A 222 -19.89 -0.64 -11.56
C LYS A 222 -18.89 0.41 -12.07
N TYR A 223 -19.32 1.66 -12.17
CA TYR A 223 -18.46 2.78 -12.54
C TYR A 223 -17.37 3.02 -11.50
N LEU A 224 -17.70 3.02 -10.21
CA LEU A 224 -16.73 3.17 -9.12
C LEU A 224 -15.72 2.02 -9.11
N LEU A 225 -16.14 0.78 -9.33
CA LEU A 225 -15.21 -0.37 -9.42
C LEU A 225 -14.21 -0.23 -10.58
N ASN A 226 -14.62 0.38 -11.70
CA ASN A 226 -13.73 0.64 -12.84
C ASN A 226 -12.77 1.81 -12.59
N TYR A 227 -13.30 2.94 -12.09
CA TYR A 227 -12.61 4.24 -12.16
C TYR A 227 -12.34 4.86 -10.79
N SER A 228 -12.49 4.13 -9.68
CA SER A 228 -12.21 4.66 -8.33
C SER A 228 -10.79 5.22 -8.23
N PHE A 229 -9.77 4.47 -8.65
CA PHE A 229 -8.39 4.97 -8.63
C PHE A 229 -8.12 6.07 -9.66
N TYR A 230 -8.87 6.10 -10.78
CA TYR A 230 -8.78 7.19 -11.76
C TYR A 230 -9.28 8.52 -11.17
N LYS A 231 -10.38 8.50 -10.39
CA LYS A 231 -10.91 9.70 -9.75
C LYS A 231 -10.17 10.08 -8.47
N PHE A 232 -9.95 9.13 -7.55
CA PHE A 232 -9.43 9.36 -6.19
C PHE A 232 -7.95 8.99 -5.99
N GLY A 233 -7.19 8.81 -7.07
CA GLY A 233 -5.84 8.26 -7.00
C GLY A 233 -4.84 9.14 -6.24
N LEU A 234 -4.95 10.47 -6.34
CA LEU A 234 -4.09 11.40 -5.59
C LEU A 234 -4.35 11.33 -4.09
N GLU A 235 -5.63 11.33 -3.70
CA GLU A 235 -6.08 11.23 -2.32
C GLU A 235 -5.59 9.91 -1.69
N ILE A 236 -5.72 8.80 -2.43
CA ILE A 236 -5.20 7.50 -2.00
C ILE A 236 -3.67 7.55 -1.85
N CYS A 237 -2.94 8.18 -2.77
CA CYS A 237 -1.48 8.31 -2.67
C CYS A 237 -1.05 9.16 -1.45
N PHE A 238 -1.74 10.25 -1.15
CA PHE A 238 -1.46 11.05 0.04
C PHE A 238 -1.80 10.31 1.34
N LEU A 239 -2.92 9.58 1.38
CA LEU A 239 -3.25 8.71 2.51
C LEU A 239 -2.20 7.61 2.72
N MET A 240 -1.70 7.01 1.64
CA MET A 240 -0.62 6.03 1.72
C MET A 240 0.69 6.65 2.22
N THR A 241 0.98 7.90 1.82
CA THR A 241 2.15 8.62 2.33
C THR A 241 2.03 8.88 3.84
N VAL A 242 0.86 9.31 4.30
CA VAL A 242 0.57 9.48 5.73
C VAL A 242 0.66 8.15 6.48
N ASN A 243 0.22 7.03 5.89
CA ASN A 243 0.35 5.70 6.47
C ASN A 243 1.83 5.28 6.65
N VAL A 244 2.67 5.52 5.63
CA VAL A 244 4.14 5.32 5.75
C VAL A 244 4.70 6.16 6.90
N ILE A 245 4.26 7.42 7.01
CA ILE A 245 4.70 8.30 8.09
C ILE A 245 4.29 7.79 9.46
N GLY A 246 3.04 7.34 9.61
CA GLY A 246 2.49 6.85 10.85
C GLY A 246 3.11 5.53 11.34
N GLN A 247 3.50 4.63 10.43
CA GLN A 247 4.02 3.31 10.80
C GLN A 247 5.50 3.31 11.19
N ARG A 248 6.32 4.20 10.60
CA ARG A 248 7.78 4.11 10.72
C ARG A 248 8.41 5.12 11.68
N MET A 249 7.81 6.30 11.89
CA MET A 249 8.28 7.39 12.79
C MET A 249 9.82 7.45 12.93
N ASN A 250 10.52 7.53 11.80
CA ASN A 250 11.98 7.53 11.73
C ASN A 250 12.48 8.72 10.90
N PHE A 251 13.79 8.96 10.92
CA PHE A 251 14.41 10.08 10.21
C PHE A 251 14.15 10.04 8.70
N LEU A 252 14.30 8.87 8.06
CA LEU A 252 14.11 8.71 6.62
C LEU A 252 12.70 9.09 6.15
N VAL A 253 11.70 8.91 7.01
CA VAL A 253 10.31 9.29 6.73
C VAL A 253 10.09 10.80 6.73
N ILE A 254 10.94 11.60 7.38
CA ILE A 254 10.88 13.07 7.29
C ILE A 254 11.05 13.49 5.82
N ILE A 255 11.87 12.78 5.05
CA ILE A 255 12.07 13.03 3.61
C ILE A 255 10.76 12.83 2.83
N HIS A 256 9.96 11.81 3.15
CA HIS A 256 8.61 11.64 2.59
C HIS A 256 7.69 12.81 2.96
N GLY A 257 7.75 13.28 4.21
CA GLY A 257 7.02 14.46 4.67
C GLY A 257 7.38 15.73 3.89
N CYS A 258 8.67 15.98 3.66
CA CYS A 258 9.13 17.12 2.86
C CYS A 258 8.61 17.06 1.41
N TRP A 259 8.65 15.88 0.77
CA TRP A 259 8.08 15.70 -0.56
C TRP A 259 6.56 15.90 -0.57
N MET A 260 5.85 15.39 0.44
CA MET A 260 4.42 15.58 0.57
C MET A 260 4.04 17.07 0.68
N VAL A 261 4.78 17.86 1.46
CA VAL A 261 4.61 19.32 1.53
C VAL A 261 4.90 19.97 0.18
N ALA A 262 6.00 19.59 -0.48
CA ALA A 262 6.36 20.13 -1.80
C ALA A 262 5.27 19.86 -2.86
N LEU A 263 4.59 18.71 -2.78
CA LEU A 263 3.47 18.36 -3.66
C LEU A 263 2.19 19.12 -3.28
N LEU A 264 1.85 19.22 -1.99
CA LEU A 264 0.61 19.86 -1.53
C LEU A 264 0.62 21.39 -1.68
N VAL A 265 1.79 22.03 -1.56
CA VAL A 265 1.95 23.46 -1.87
C VAL A 265 1.59 23.74 -3.34
N ARG A 266 1.77 22.76 -4.23
CA ARG A 266 1.29 22.82 -5.60
C ARG A 266 -0.19 22.42 -5.65
N ARG A 267 -1.06 23.34 -5.27
CA ARG A 267 -2.52 23.12 -5.21
C ARG A 267 -3.15 22.54 -6.48
N ARG A 268 -2.66 22.92 -7.67
CA ARG A 268 -3.27 22.52 -8.94
C ARG A 268 -2.86 21.14 -9.41
N ARG A 269 -3.83 20.31 -9.84
CA ARG A 269 -3.61 18.96 -10.39
C ARG A 269 -2.63 18.98 -11.55
N ALA A 270 -2.78 19.93 -12.48
CA ALA A 270 -1.87 20.10 -13.62
C ALA A 270 -0.42 20.43 -13.21
N ALA A 271 -0.22 21.12 -12.09
CA ALA A 271 1.11 21.42 -11.56
C ALA A 271 1.75 20.19 -10.91
N ILE A 272 0.96 19.41 -10.15
CA ILE A 272 1.39 18.14 -9.56
C ILE A 272 1.79 17.16 -10.65
N ALA A 273 0.99 17.02 -11.70
CA ALA A 273 1.24 16.09 -12.82
C ALA A 273 2.60 16.33 -13.51
N LYS A 274 3.09 17.57 -13.55
CA LYS A 274 4.41 17.91 -14.13
C LYS A 274 5.59 17.42 -13.28
N ILE A 275 5.44 17.40 -11.95
CA ILE A 275 6.50 17.01 -11.00
C ILE A 275 6.41 15.51 -10.65
N TRP A 276 5.23 14.91 -10.80
CA TRP A 276 4.93 13.54 -10.40
C TRP A 276 5.91 12.47 -10.90
N PRO A 277 6.40 12.49 -12.17
CA PRO A 277 7.40 11.53 -12.63
C PRO A 277 8.71 11.60 -11.84
N LYS A 278 9.14 12.82 -11.45
CA LYS A 278 10.34 13.03 -10.62
C LYS A 278 10.14 12.46 -9.22
N TYR A 279 8.94 12.63 -8.66
CA TYR A 279 8.57 12.04 -7.37
C TYR A 279 8.56 10.50 -7.42
N CYS A 280 8.00 9.90 -8.48
CA CYS A 280 8.00 8.44 -8.66
C CYS A 280 9.43 7.88 -8.80
N LEU A 281 10.29 8.57 -9.56
CA LEU A 281 11.70 8.20 -9.67
C LEU A 281 12.42 8.29 -8.33
N PHE A 282 12.20 9.38 -7.58
CA PHE A 282 12.72 9.53 -6.23
C PHE A 282 12.29 8.38 -5.32
N LEU A 283 10.99 8.03 -5.28
CA LEU A 283 10.48 6.90 -4.48
C LEU A 283 11.12 5.57 -4.87
N SER A 284 11.33 5.33 -6.16
CA SER A 284 11.97 4.11 -6.67
C SER A 284 13.43 4.00 -6.18
N ILE A 285 14.22 5.06 -6.35
CA ILE A 285 15.61 5.11 -5.88
C ILE A 285 15.67 5.02 -4.35
N PHE A 286 14.76 5.71 -3.66
CA PHE A 286 14.72 5.73 -2.20
C PHE A 286 14.37 4.36 -1.63
N MET A 287 13.47 3.61 -2.26
CA MET A 287 13.17 2.21 -1.89
C MET A 287 14.40 1.30 -2.00
N ILE A 288 15.17 1.43 -3.08
CA ILE A 288 16.41 0.65 -3.27
C ILE A 288 17.43 1.01 -2.19
N TYR A 289 17.61 2.32 -1.93
CA TYR A 289 18.51 2.82 -0.89
C TYR A 289 18.12 2.29 0.50
N GLN A 290 16.83 2.37 0.87
CA GLN A 290 16.33 1.85 2.15
C GLN A 290 16.53 0.33 2.29
N TYR A 291 16.40 -0.43 1.20
CA TYR A 291 16.70 -1.87 1.22
C TYR A 291 18.19 -2.15 1.40
N LEU A 292 19.07 -1.38 0.76
CA LEU A 292 20.53 -1.48 0.96
C LEU A 292 20.92 -1.21 2.42
N LEU A 293 20.28 -0.24 3.08
CA LEU A 293 20.46 -0.02 4.52
C LEU A 293 20.00 -1.22 5.36
N CYS A 294 18.98 -1.98 4.93
CA CYS A 294 18.59 -3.22 5.62
C CYS A 294 19.60 -4.36 5.44
N VAL A 295 20.28 -4.43 4.29
CA VAL A 295 21.28 -5.48 4.00
C VAL A 295 22.61 -5.20 4.70
N GLY A 296 23.04 -3.94 4.72
CA GLY A 296 24.28 -3.53 5.39
C GLY A 296 25.55 -4.14 4.78
N ILE A 297 26.66 -4.00 5.51
CA ILE A 297 27.99 -4.52 5.18
C ILE A 297 28.06 -6.03 5.49
N PRO A 298 28.84 -6.83 4.73
CA PRO A 298 29.04 -8.24 5.01
C PRO A 298 29.57 -8.48 6.44
N PRO A 299 28.87 -9.28 7.27
CA PRO A 299 29.29 -9.57 8.64
C PRO A 299 30.59 -10.39 8.69
N ALA A 300 30.91 -11.14 7.62
CA ALA A 300 32.14 -11.93 7.52
C ALA A 300 33.43 -11.09 7.53
N LEU A 301 33.35 -9.77 7.32
CA LEU A 301 34.51 -8.88 7.40
C LEU A 301 34.95 -8.61 8.85
N CYS A 302 34.14 -8.97 9.86
CA CYS A 302 34.41 -8.69 11.27
C CYS A 302 34.68 -7.21 11.58
N ILE A 303 34.17 -6.29 10.76
CA ILE A 303 34.28 -4.85 10.97
C ILE A 303 32.94 -4.35 11.51
N ASP A 304 32.96 -3.79 12.71
CA ASP A 304 31.78 -3.12 13.29
C ASP A 304 31.60 -1.72 12.69
N TYR A 305 30.38 -1.20 12.76
CA TYR A 305 30.06 0.07 12.15
C TYR A 305 30.67 1.28 12.90
N PRO A 306 31.02 2.36 12.18
CA PRO A 306 31.70 3.51 12.79
C PRO A 306 30.93 4.22 13.92
N TRP A 307 29.60 4.16 13.93
CA TRP A 307 28.78 4.76 15.00
C TRP A 307 28.80 3.99 16.32
N ARG A 308 29.36 2.78 16.35
CA ARG A 308 29.59 2.01 17.59
C ARG A 308 31.00 2.16 18.15
N TRP A 309 31.92 2.78 17.40
CA TRP A 309 33.26 3.12 17.89
C TRP A 309 33.17 4.12 19.04
N ASN A 310 34.12 4.03 19.97
CA ASN A 310 34.24 4.93 21.12
C ASN A 310 34.64 6.35 20.68
N ASN A 311 33.69 7.08 20.08
CA ASN A 311 33.74 8.50 19.80
C ASN A 311 32.89 9.25 20.83
N GLN A 312 33.29 10.49 21.17
CA GLN A 312 32.63 11.35 22.17
C GLN A 312 31.15 11.68 21.89
N LEU A 313 30.64 11.31 20.71
CA LEU A 313 29.22 11.41 20.37
C LEU A 313 28.50 10.17 20.94
N LEU A 314 27.78 10.36 22.06
CA LEU A 314 26.90 9.36 22.68
C LEU A 314 25.77 8.94 21.71
N MET A 315 26.07 7.99 20.83
CA MET A 315 25.10 7.41 19.91
C MET A 315 24.38 6.25 20.59
N SER A 316 23.25 6.55 21.24
CA SER A 316 22.44 5.52 21.90
C SER A 316 21.84 4.54 20.88
N SER A 317 21.61 3.29 21.28
CA SER A 317 20.97 2.27 20.44
C SER A 317 19.59 2.72 19.92
N ALA A 318 18.86 3.50 20.72
CA ALA A 318 17.58 4.11 20.31
C ALA A 318 17.77 5.15 19.19
N LEU A 319 18.82 5.98 19.27
CA LEU A 319 19.10 6.99 18.23
C LEU A 319 19.46 6.33 16.89
N ILE A 320 20.29 5.29 16.91
CA ILE A 320 20.68 4.52 15.71
C ILE A 320 19.43 3.96 15.02
N LYS A 321 18.53 3.36 15.81
CA LYS A 321 17.26 2.83 15.32
C LYS A 321 16.36 3.93 14.73
N TRP A 322 16.30 5.11 15.36
CA TRP A 322 15.48 6.23 14.88
C TRP A 322 16.01 6.86 13.59
N ILE A 323 17.33 6.96 13.43
CA ILE A 323 17.95 7.42 12.18
C ILE A 323 17.78 6.37 11.06
N TYR A 324 17.54 5.11 11.43
CA TYR A 324 17.44 3.95 10.53
C TYR A 324 18.79 3.60 9.87
N LEU A 325 19.86 3.64 10.67
CA LEU A 325 21.18 3.17 10.25
C LEU A 325 21.23 1.63 10.29
N PRO A 326 22.05 0.98 9.42
CA PRO A 326 22.34 -0.43 9.59
C PRO A 326 23.02 -0.66 10.93
N ASP A 327 22.81 -1.79 11.57
CA ASP A 327 23.54 -2.14 12.80
C ASP A 327 23.47 -3.66 13.00
N PHE A 328 24.51 -4.22 13.62
CA PHE A 328 24.58 -5.65 13.91
C PHE A 328 23.87 -6.04 15.21
N TYR A 329 23.66 -5.08 16.11
CA TYR A 329 22.89 -5.26 17.35
C TYR A 329 21.43 -4.85 17.16
N THR A 330 21.16 -3.57 16.85
CA THR A 330 19.80 -3.08 16.57
C THR A 330 19.46 -3.17 15.08
N VAL A 331 19.23 -4.39 14.58
CA VAL A 331 18.94 -4.62 13.16
C VAL A 331 17.69 -3.85 12.70
N PRO A 332 17.76 -3.05 11.61
CA PRO A 332 16.62 -2.32 11.10
C PRO A 332 15.50 -3.26 10.64
N ASN A 333 14.26 -2.94 10.99
CA ASN A 333 13.11 -3.77 10.59
C ASN A 333 12.78 -3.53 9.11
N SER A 334 13.06 -4.53 8.28
CA SER A 334 12.79 -4.54 6.83
C SER A 334 11.31 -4.69 6.48
N LYS A 335 10.48 -5.33 7.34
CA LYS A 335 9.07 -5.59 7.03
C LYS A 335 8.25 -4.31 6.89
N ASN A 336 8.61 -3.28 7.64
CA ASN A 336 7.95 -1.97 7.59
C ASN A 336 8.12 -1.28 6.23
N LEU A 337 9.16 -1.65 5.47
CA LEU A 337 9.43 -1.13 4.12
C LEU A 337 8.36 -1.55 3.10
N MET A 338 7.48 -2.50 3.45
CA MET A 338 6.35 -2.87 2.61
C MET A 338 5.38 -1.70 2.40
N ALA A 339 5.20 -0.84 3.41
CA ALA A 339 4.35 0.34 3.28
C ALA A 339 4.92 1.32 2.24
N ASP A 340 6.24 1.53 2.25
CA ASP A 340 6.94 2.35 1.25
C ASP A 340 6.79 1.77 -0.17
N PHE A 341 6.86 0.44 -0.31
CA PHE A 341 6.64 -0.22 -1.60
C PHE A 341 5.19 -0.06 -2.10
N LEU A 342 4.19 -0.20 -1.21
CA LEU A 342 2.80 0.05 -1.56
C LEU A 342 2.58 1.51 -2.00
N LEU A 343 3.23 2.48 -1.34
CA LEU A 343 3.22 3.87 -1.76
C LEU A 343 3.81 4.04 -3.17
N LEU A 344 4.97 3.43 -3.46
CA LEU A 344 5.57 3.43 -4.79
C LEU A 344 4.63 2.83 -5.85
N MET A 345 3.95 1.72 -5.52
CA MET A 345 2.98 1.09 -6.42
C MET A 345 1.80 2.01 -6.71
N CYS A 346 1.21 2.63 -5.69
CA CYS A 346 0.13 3.62 -5.84
C CYS A 346 0.59 4.82 -6.67
N ALA A 347 1.75 5.41 -6.35
CA ALA A 347 2.28 6.57 -7.06
C ALA A 347 2.54 6.25 -8.55
N SER A 348 3.03 5.05 -8.84
CA SER A 348 3.26 4.59 -10.21
C SER A 348 1.95 4.40 -11.00
N GLN A 349 0.89 3.90 -10.37
CA GLN A 349 -0.42 3.87 -11.01
C GLN A 349 -0.98 5.28 -11.22
N GLN A 350 -0.74 6.20 -10.28
CA GLN A 350 -1.18 7.59 -10.42
C GLN A 350 -0.45 8.31 -11.56
N TRP A 351 0.82 7.99 -11.82
CA TRP A 351 1.51 8.46 -13.02
C TRP A 351 0.77 7.99 -14.27
N LYS A 352 0.42 6.71 -14.37
CA LYS A 352 -0.38 6.20 -15.50
C LYS A 352 -1.72 6.93 -15.63
N VAL A 353 -2.40 7.25 -14.53
CA VAL A 353 -3.65 8.03 -14.54
C VAL A 353 -3.43 9.41 -15.17
N PHE A 354 -2.35 10.13 -14.82
CA PHE A 354 -2.02 11.42 -15.43
C PHE A 354 -1.71 11.34 -16.93
N GLU A 355 -1.22 10.19 -17.42
CA GLU A 355 -1.04 9.95 -18.86
C GLU A 355 -2.38 9.66 -19.54
N CYS A 356 -3.24 8.86 -18.90
CA CYS A 356 -4.58 8.54 -19.39
C CYS A 356 -5.50 9.77 -19.45
N GLU A 357 -5.40 10.71 -18.49
CA GLU A 357 -6.19 11.95 -18.48
C GLU A 357 -5.96 12.84 -19.72
N LYS A 358 -4.83 12.67 -20.42
CA LYS A 358 -4.53 13.41 -21.65
C LYS A 358 -5.15 12.78 -22.89
N GLN A 359 -5.67 11.56 -22.79
CA GLN A 359 -6.23 10.79 -23.90
C GLN A 359 -7.74 10.99 -23.98
N GLU A 360 -8.24 11.34 -25.17
CA GLU A 360 -9.66 11.61 -25.40
C GLU A 360 -10.57 10.41 -25.10
N GLU A 361 -10.15 9.19 -25.46
CA GLU A 361 -10.91 7.97 -25.17
C GLU A 361 -11.23 7.81 -23.68
N TRP A 362 -10.27 8.15 -22.80
CA TRP A 362 -10.46 8.09 -21.35
C TRP A 362 -11.37 9.21 -20.84
N MET A 363 -11.29 10.40 -21.44
CA MET A 363 -12.19 11.51 -21.11
C MET A 363 -13.65 11.17 -21.43
N VAL A 364 -13.92 10.51 -22.57
CA VAL A 364 -15.28 10.10 -22.95
C VAL A 364 -15.83 9.01 -22.03
N GLN A 365 -15.03 8.00 -21.68
CA GLN A 365 -15.54 6.88 -20.87
C GLN A 365 -15.62 7.20 -19.37
N ALA A 366 -14.58 7.82 -18.81
CA ALA A 366 -14.43 8.07 -17.38
C ALA A 366 -14.75 9.52 -16.98
N GLY A 367 -15.04 10.39 -17.94
CA GLY A 367 -15.29 11.81 -17.71
C GLY A 367 -14.04 12.60 -17.37
N GLU A 368 -14.18 13.92 -17.48
CA GLU A 368 -13.15 14.89 -17.13
C GLU A 368 -12.77 14.84 -15.64
N ASN A 369 -11.53 15.18 -15.32
CA ASN A 369 -10.97 15.15 -13.97
C ASN A 369 -10.16 16.43 -13.65
N THR A 370 -10.73 17.58 -14.01
CA THR A 370 -10.15 18.90 -13.80
C THR A 370 -10.51 19.47 -12.43
N ASP A 371 -9.64 20.32 -11.91
CA ASP A 371 -9.74 20.96 -10.59
C ASP A 371 -10.17 22.43 -10.69
N GLU A 372 -10.94 22.77 -11.72
CA GLU A 372 -11.45 24.12 -11.91
C GLU A 372 -12.39 24.52 -10.77
N PRO A 373 -12.11 25.64 -10.07
CA PRO A 373 -12.88 26.03 -8.89
C PRO A 373 -14.31 26.46 -9.22
N ASP A 374 -14.53 26.98 -10.44
CA ASP A 374 -15.81 27.51 -10.91
C ASP A 374 -16.20 26.83 -12.25
N PRO A 375 -16.55 25.53 -12.24
CA PRO A 375 -16.77 24.75 -13.47
C PRO A 375 -18.01 25.18 -14.28
N MET A 376 -18.87 26.02 -13.70
CA MET A 376 -20.04 26.59 -14.38
C MET A 376 -19.71 27.88 -15.13
N GLU A 377 -18.53 28.47 -14.92
CA GLU A 377 -18.11 29.71 -15.58
C GLU A 377 -17.94 29.44 -17.09
N GLY A 378 -18.89 29.94 -17.91
CA GLY A 378 -18.92 29.69 -19.36
C GLY A 378 -19.81 28.53 -19.82
N GLN A 379 -20.45 27.78 -18.90
CA GLN A 379 -21.40 26.73 -19.26
C GLN A 379 -22.86 27.21 -19.15
N LEU A 380 -23.62 27.03 -20.24
CA LEU A 380 -25.05 27.38 -20.31
C LEU A 380 -25.95 26.38 -19.56
N PHE A 381 -25.51 25.13 -19.43
CA PHE A 381 -26.29 24.04 -18.83
C PHE A 381 -25.46 23.28 -17.81
N ASN A 382 -26.07 22.96 -16.66
CA ASN A 382 -25.45 22.11 -15.65
C ASN A 382 -25.37 20.66 -16.17
N PRO A 383 -24.17 20.06 -16.24
CA PRO A 383 -24.00 18.69 -16.74
C PRO A 383 -24.61 17.63 -15.80
N ALA A 384 -24.86 17.96 -14.53
CA ALA A 384 -25.45 17.04 -13.57
C ALA A 384 -26.95 17.32 -13.34
N PRO A 385 -27.83 16.31 -13.37
CA PRO A 385 -29.24 16.48 -13.05
C PRO A 385 -29.43 16.82 -11.56
N ASN A 386 -30.54 17.49 -11.25
CA ASN A 386 -30.86 17.86 -9.86
C ASN A 386 -31.17 16.61 -9.01
N PHE A 387 -30.33 16.35 -8.02
CA PHE A 387 -30.45 15.22 -7.09
C PHE A 387 -31.00 15.61 -5.70
N ILE A 388 -31.30 16.88 -5.44
CA ILE A 388 -31.72 17.36 -4.11
C ILE A 388 -33.07 16.79 -3.68
N ASN A 389 -33.95 16.48 -4.64
CA ASN A 389 -35.30 15.99 -4.37
C ASN A 389 -35.36 14.48 -4.10
N CYS A 390 -34.22 13.78 -4.06
CA CYS A 390 -34.12 12.36 -3.71
C CYS A 390 -35.09 11.44 -4.50
N ARG A 391 -35.20 11.62 -5.82
CA ARG A 391 -36.11 10.82 -6.66
C ARG A 391 -35.69 9.35 -6.74
N SER A 392 -34.40 9.08 -6.61
CA SER A 392 -33.84 7.72 -6.59
C SER A 392 -33.05 7.45 -5.30
N TYR A 393 -32.82 6.17 -4.98
CA TYR A 393 -31.91 5.78 -3.88
C TYR A 393 -30.49 6.33 -4.07
N LEU A 394 -30.04 6.43 -5.32
CA LEU A 394 -28.75 7.03 -5.65
C LEU A 394 -28.75 8.53 -5.30
N ASP A 395 -29.84 9.25 -5.57
CA ASP A 395 -29.96 10.66 -5.18
C ASP A 395 -29.97 10.84 -3.66
N MET A 396 -30.61 9.95 -2.92
CA MET A 396 -30.56 9.95 -1.45
C MET A 396 -29.12 9.80 -0.94
N VAL A 397 -28.34 8.87 -1.52
CA VAL A 397 -26.92 8.70 -1.19
C VAL A 397 -26.11 9.95 -1.59
N LYS A 398 -26.37 10.53 -2.77
CA LYS A 398 -25.71 11.78 -3.21
C LYS A 398 -25.99 12.93 -2.25
N VAL A 399 -27.23 13.11 -1.80
CA VAL A 399 -27.56 14.16 -0.82
C VAL A 399 -26.81 13.91 0.50
N LEU A 400 -26.78 12.66 0.97
CA LEU A 400 -26.05 12.31 2.18
C LEU A 400 -24.55 12.66 2.07
N VAL A 401 -23.93 12.28 0.95
CA VAL A 401 -22.49 12.51 0.70
C VAL A 401 -22.20 13.99 0.41
N PHE A 402 -22.88 14.64 -0.52
CA PHE A 402 -22.51 15.99 -0.95
C PHE A 402 -23.02 17.10 -0.02
N ARG A 403 -24.09 16.87 0.76
CA ARG A 403 -24.65 17.89 1.67
C ARG A 403 -24.27 17.67 3.13
N TYR A 404 -24.37 16.43 3.63
CA TYR A 404 -24.21 16.16 5.07
C TYR A 404 -22.80 15.73 5.46
N PHE A 405 -22.00 15.18 4.54
CA PHE A 405 -20.63 14.74 4.84
C PHE A 405 -19.72 15.88 5.34
N PHE A 406 -19.96 17.12 4.90
CA PHE A 406 -19.23 18.29 5.41
C PHE A 406 -19.29 18.41 6.94
N TRP A 407 -20.49 18.31 7.51
CA TRP A 407 -20.69 18.40 8.96
C TRP A 407 -20.10 17.19 9.70
N PHE A 408 -20.22 16.01 9.10
CA PHE A 408 -19.60 14.79 9.63
C PHE A 408 -18.07 14.92 9.72
N VAL A 409 -17.41 15.47 8.69
CA VAL A 409 -15.95 15.70 8.72
C VAL A 409 -15.58 16.70 9.81
N LEU A 410 -16.35 17.78 10.00
CA LEU A 410 -16.11 18.72 11.10
C LEU A 410 -16.24 18.06 12.48
N SER A 411 -17.23 17.17 12.67
CA SER A 411 -17.34 16.37 13.90
C SER A 411 -16.12 15.48 14.11
N MET A 412 -15.57 14.88 13.05
CA MET A 412 -14.34 14.08 13.15
C MET A 412 -13.12 14.93 13.51
N VAL A 413 -13.02 16.17 13.00
CA VAL A 413 -11.97 17.12 13.39
C VAL A 413 -12.10 17.50 14.87
N PHE A 414 -13.32 17.74 15.35
CA PHE A 414 -13.60 18.00 16.77
C PHE A 414 -13.15 16.83 17.66
N ILE A 415 -13.55 15.60 17.31
CA ILE A 415 -13.16 14.38 18.04
C ILE A 415 -11.63 14.24 18.05
N THR A 416 -10.97 14.49 16.92
CA THR A 416 -9.50 14.44 16.81
C THR A 416 -8.82 15.46 17.72
N GLY A 417 -9.37 16.67 17.83
CA GLY A 417 -8.88 17.71 18.75
C GLY A 417 -9.15 17.39 20.22
N ALA A 418 -10.28 16.75 20.54
CA ALA A 418 -10.71 16.49 21.91
C ALA A 418 -10.10 15.23 22.54
N THR A 419 -9.82 14.20 21.73
CA THR A 419 -9.32 12.89 22.22
C THR A 419 -7.89 12.92 22.74
N ARG A 420 -7.02 13.79 22.18
CA ARG A 420 -5.61 13.91 22.58
C ARG A 420 -5.29 15.34 22.97
N ILE A 421 -5.20 15.59 24.27
CA ILE A 421 -4.85 16.89 24.85
C ILE A 421 -3.41 17.23 24.41
N SER A 422 -3.28 18.15 23.46
CA SER A 422 -2.00 18.65 22.96
C SER A 422 -2.20 20.03 22.35
N VAL A 423 -1.12 20.81 22.22
CA VAL A 423 -1.16 22.10 21.50
C VAL A 423 -1.68 21.93 20.07
N PHE A 424 -1.32 20.81 19.42
CA PHE A 424 -1.85 20.48 18.09
C PHE A 424 -3.36 20.17 18.11
N GLY A 425 -3.84 19.52 19.16
CA GLY A 425 -5.27 19.27 19.40
C GLY A 425 -6.07 20.56 19.56
N LEU A 426 -5.51 21.55 20.28
CA LEU A 426 -6.13 22.86 20.44
C LEU A 426 -6.38 23.56 19.10
N GLY A 427 -5.43 23.50 18.15
CA GLY A 427 -5.64 24.07 16.83
C GLY A 427 -6.76 23.38 16.03
N TYR A 428 -6.95 22.06 16.19
CA TYR A 428 -8.11 21.36 15.62
C TYR A 428 -9.42 21.80 16.27
N LEU A 429 -9.45 22.03 17.58
CA LEU A 429 -10.63 22.55 18.27
C LEU A 429 -10.99 23.97 17.79
N ILE A 430 -10.00 24.86 17.70
CA ILE A 430 -10.18 26.23 17.18
C ILE A 430 -10.74 26.20 15.76
N ALA A 431 -10.12 25.40 14.88
CA ALA A 431 -10.60 25.24 13.51
C ALA A 431 -12.03 24.67 13.46
N SER A 432 -12.32 23.65 14.27
CA SER A 432 -13.65 23.05 14.35
C SER A 432 -14.71 24.06 14.79
N PHE A 433 -14.46 24.83 15.86
CA PHE A 433 -15.40 25.86 16.32
C PHE A 433 -15.60 26.94 15.26
N PHE A 434 -14.53 27.38 14.60
CA PHE A 434 -14.61 28.34 13.51
C PHE A 434 -15.50 27.84 12.37
N PHE A 435 -15.27 26.61 11.88
CA PHE A 435 -16.07 26.04 10.78
C PHE A 435 -17.50 25.69 11.20
N LEU A 436 -17.76 25.31 12.46
CA LEU A 436 -19.12 25.08 12.94
C LEU A 436 -19.92 26.38 13.07
N LEU A 437 -19.31 27.46 13.57
CA LEU A 437 -19.97 28.77 13.71
C LEU A 437 -20.23 29.45 12.37
N PHE A 438 -19.26 29.40 11.45
CA PHE A 438 -19.33 30.10 10.17
C PHE A 438 -19.67 29.20 8.98
N GLY A 439 -19.87 27.90 9.18
CA GLY A 439 -20.03 26.89 8.12
C GLY A 439 -21.18 27.17 7.16
N THR A 440 -22.35 27.57 7.66
CA THR A 440 -23.52 27.90 6.82
C THR A 440 -23.23 29.11 5.93
N LYS A 441 -22.61 30.16 6.46
CA LYS A 441 -22.19 31.34 5.71
C LYS A 441 -21.08 30.99 4.71
N LEU A 442 -20.17 30.09 5.09
CA LEU A 442 -19.07 29.64 4.25
C LEU A 442 -19.57 28.89 3.00
N LEU A 443 -20.56 28.00 3.14
CA LEU A 443 -21.08 27.22 2.01
C LEU A 443 -21.68 28.12 0.90
N VAL A 444 -22.18 29.31 1.23
CA VAL A 444 -22.72 30.28 0.27
C VAL A 444 -21.62 31.12 -0.42
N LYS A 445 -20.44 31.23 0.20
CA LYS A 445 -19.31 32.00 -0.38
C LYS A 445 -18.78 31.34 -1.66
N PRO A 446 -18.13 32.10 -2.56
CA PRO A 446 -17.54 31.54 -3.77
C PRO A 446 -16.51 30.46 -3.46
N SER A 447 -16.35 29.53 -4.40
CA SER A 447 -15.47 28.35 -4.31
C SER A 447 -14.05 28.69 -3.85
N ARG A 448 -13.46 29.77 -4.36
CA ARG A 448 -12.09 30.21 -4.09
C ARG A 448 -11.83 30.43 -2.60
N VAL A 449 -12.74 31.13 -1.91
CA VAL A 449 -12.62 31.43 -0.47
C VAL A 449 -12.82 30.16 0.36
N ARG A 450 -13.81 29.31 -0.01
CA ARG A 450 -14.06 28.04 0.68
C ARG A 450 -12.85 27.12 0.61
N LEU A 451 -12.29 26.95 -0.59
CA LEU A 451 -11.13 26.11 -0.83
C LEU A 451 -9.88 26.66 -0.13
N MET A 452 -9.65 27.97 -0.12
CA MET A 452 -8.51 28.56 0.60
C MET A 452 -8.55 28.23 2.11
N LEU A 453 -9.71 28.39 2.75
CA LEU A 453 -9.85 28.04 4.17
C LEU A 453 -9.70 26.53 4.41
N TRP A 454 -10.18 25.71 3.49
CA TRP A 454 -10.01 24.26 3.56
C TRP A 454 -8.56 23.83 3.37
N ASP A 455 -7.84 24.45 2.44
CA ASP A 455 -6.41 24.22 2.21
C ASP A 455 -5.60 24.58 3.46
N CYS A 456 -5.94 25.68 4.15
CA CYS A 456 -5.30 26.02 5.43
C CYS A 456 -5.48 24.91 6.48
N LEU A 457 -6.66 24.29 6.54
CA LEU A 457 -6.92 23.15 7.44
C LEU A 457 -6.13 21.90 7.04
N ILE A 458 -6.03 21.60 5.74
CA ILE A 458 -5.23 20.48 5.22
C ILE A 458 -3.75 20.71 5.52
N ILE A 459 -3.22 21.91 5.24
CA ILE A 459 -1.82 22.27 5.53
C ILE A 459 -1.54 22.16 7.03
N TYR A 460 -2.45 22.64 7.87
CA TYR A 460 -2.34 22.48 9.32
C TYR A 460 -2.24 21.00 9.72
N ASN A 461 -3.11 20.14 9.18
CA ASN A 461 -3.08 18.71 9.47
C ASN A 461 -1.74 18.06 9.07
N VAL A 462 -1.25 18.36 7.87
CA VAL A 462 0.04 17.84 7.39
C VAL A 462 1.20 18.37 8.22
N ALA A 463 1.17 19.64 8.61
CA ALA A 463 2.18 20.22 9.49
C ALA A 463 2.18 19.54 10.87
N VAL A 464 1.01 19.21 11.43
CA VAL A 464 0.89 18.45 12.68
C VAL A 464 1.52 17.05 12.54
N ILE A 465 1.23 16.34 11.44
CA ILE A 465 1.78 15.00 11.18
C ILE A 465 3.32 15.05 11.12
N ILE A 466 3.87 15.99 10.37
CA ILE A 466 5.33 16.14 10.23
C ILE A 466 5.97 16.58 11.55
N SER A 467 5.35 17.52 12.25
CA SER A 467 5.85 18.00 13.55
C SER A 467 5.87 16.87 14.57
N LYS A 468 4.83 16.03 14.63
CA LYS A 468 4.83 14.84 15.49
C LYS A 468 5.90 13.84 15.12
N ASN A 469 6.18 13.64 13.83
CA ASN A 469 7.28 12.78 13.40
C ASN A 469 8.65 13.36 13.82
N VAL A 470 8.88 14.67 13.66
CA VAL A 470 10.12 15.30 14.11
C VAL A 470 10.27 15.20 15.63
N LEU A 471 9.20 15.45 16.39
CA LEU A 471 9.20 15.33 17.85
C LEU A 471 9.31 13.88 18.35
N SER A 472 9.11 12.88 17.49
CA SER A 472 9.26 11.47 17.85
C SER A 472 10.69 11.12 18.29
N ILE A 473 11.71 11.88 17.86
CA ILE A 473 13.09 11.72 18.36
C ILE A 473 13.15 11.89 19.88
N LEU A 474 12.46 12.91 20.42
CA LEU A 474 12.43 13.18 21.85
C LEU A 474 11.68 12.07 22.60
N ALA A 475 10.60 11.58 21.98
CA ALA A 475 9.70 10.57 22.55
C ALA A 475 10.23 9.12 22.46
N CYS A 476 11.10 8.81 21.51
CA CYS A 476 11.59 7.45 21.30
C CYS A 476 13.06 7.29 21.75
N VAL A 477 13.87 8.35 21.70
CA VAL A 477 15.31 8.31 21.98
C VAL A 477 15.64 8.84 23.38
N PHE A 478 15.08 9.99 23.76
CA PHE A 478 15.49 10.73 24.97
C PHE A 478 14.44 10.68 26.09
N VAL A 479 13.68 9.58 26.19
CA VAL A 479 12.55 9.48 27.14
C VAL A 479 12.98 9.70 28.59
N SER A 480 14.07 9.07 29.02
CA SER A 480 14.56 9.15 30.39
C SER A 480 15.00 10.57 30.77
N GLU A 481 15.76 11.24 29.91
CA GLU A 481 16.19 12.63 30.13
C GLU A 481 15.00 13.60 30.11
N MET A 482 14.03 13.37 29.21
CA MET A 482 12.84 14.21 29.10
C MET A 482 11.90 14.04 30.29
N GLN A 483 11.74 12.83 30.83
CA GLN A 483 10.97 12.62 32.06
C GLN A 483 11.62 13.29 33.28
N ALA A 484 12.96 13.24 33.37
CA ALA A 484 13.69 13.78 34.52
C ALA A 484 13.71 15.32 34.55
N ARG A 485 13.82 16.00 33.39
CA ARG A 485 14.02 17.46 33.33
C ARG A 485 12.90 18.23 32.65
N PHE A 486 12.10 17.60 31.79
CA PHE A 486 11.16 18.28 30.88
C PHE A 486 9.80 17.56 30.74
N CYS A 487 9.27 16.99 31.84
CA CYS A 487 7.97 16.30 31.83
C CYS A 487 6.82 17.18 31.27
N TRP A 488 6.88 18.50 31.49
CA TRP A 488 5.91 19.46 30.94
C TRP A 488 5.88 19.48 29.40
N VAL A 489 7.01 19.25 28.72
CA VAL A 489 7.09 19.19 27.24
C VAL A 489 6.38 17.95 26.71
N ILE A 490 6.58 16.81 27.38
CA ILE A 490 5.93 15.53 27.05
C ILE A 490 4.40 15.71 27.16
N GLN A 491 3.92 16.36 28.23
CA GLN A 491 2.50 16.64 28.44
C GLN A 491 1.94 17.63 27.39
N LEU A 492 2.67 18.71 27.09
CA LEU A 492 2.21 19.77 26.17
C LEU A 492 1.99 19.26 24.74
N PHE A 493 2.87 18.39 24.25
CA PHE A 493 2.81 17.86 22.89
C PHE A 493 2.20 16.45 22.80
N SER A 494 1.87 15.82 23.94
CA SER A 494 1.41 14.43 24.04
C SER A 494 2.34 13.49 23.27
N LEU A 495 3.60 13.44 23.73
CA LEU A 495 4.67 12.68 23.10
C LEU A 495 4.64 11.22 23.57
N VAL A 496 4.33 10.32 22.66
CA VAL A 496 4.36 8.86 22.90
C VAL A 496 4.97 8.16 21.69
N CYS A 497 5.93 7.27 21.93
CA CYS A 497 6.49 6.42 20.88
C CYS A 497 5.54 5.24 20.62
N THR A 498 4.98 5.15 19.42
CA THR A 498 4.08 4.05 19.02
C THR A 498 4.81 2.87 18.37
N VAL A 499 6.08 3.06 18.02
CA VAL A 499 6.89 2.05 17.33
C VAL A 499 7.47 1.06 18.33
N LYS A 500 7.26 -0.23 18.09
CA LYS A 500 7.73 -1.31 18.98
C LYS A 500 9.26 -1.38 19.04
N GLY A 501 9.80 -1.71 20.22
CA GLY A 501 11.21 -2.04 20.46
C GLY A 501 12.14 -0.86 20.72
N TYR A 502 11.62 0.30 21.14
CA TYR A 502 12.45 1.42 21.63
C TYR A 502 12.63 1.35 23.15
N TYR A 503 11.52 1.18 23.87
CA TYR A 503 11.48 0.93 25.31
C TYR A 503 10.17 0.21 25.63
N ASP A 504 10.12 -0.48 26.77
CA ASP A 504 8.85 -1.00 27.27
C ASP A 504 8.09 0.11 27.99
N PRO A 505 6.92 0.54 27.49
CA PRO A 505 6.18 1.65 28.09
C PRO A 505 5.77 1.37 29.55
N ALA A 506 5.58 0.11 29.92
CA ALA A 506 5.28 -0.32 31.29
C ALA A 506 6.49 -0.30 32.24
N ALA A 507 7.73 -0.34 31.71
CA ALA A 507 8.94 -0.27 32.53
C ALA A 507 9.37 1.18 32.84
N VAL A 508 8.89 2.13 32.03
CA VAL A 508 9.24 3.56 32.09
C VAL A 508 8.11 4.41 32.71
N SER A 509 7.00 3.78 33.09
CA SER A 509 5.94 4.39 33.89
C SER A 509 6.33 4.45 35.37
N GLY A 510 7.28 5.35 35.69
CA GLY A 510 7.53 5.77 37.08
C GLY A 510 6.59 6.90 37.50
N ASP A 511 6.30 7.00 38.80
CA ASP A 511 5.31 7.89 39.45
C ASP A 511 5.45 9.41 39.19
N THR A 512 6.44 9.87 38.41
CA THR A 512 6.78 11.29 38.25
C THR A 512 6.20 11.97 37.01
N CYS A 513 5.69 11.22 36.02
CA CYS A 513 5.12 11.82 34.81
C CYS A 513 3.92 10.99 34.29
N SER A 514 2.72 11.29 34.79
CA SER A 514 1.46 10.57 34.60
C SER A 514 0.83 10.63 33.19
N ALA A 515 1.58 11.07 32.17
CA ALA A 515 1.08 11.24 30.81
C ALA A 515 1.05 9.94 29.97
N LEU A 516 1.62 8.83 30.47
CA LEU A 516 1.67 7.57 29.73
C LEU A 516 0.39 6.71 29.83
N HIS A 517 -0.64 7.17 30.54
CA HIS A 517 -1.83 6.36 30.87
C HIS A 517 -3.04 6.51 29.90
N LEU A 518 -2.87 7.08 28.70
CA LEU A 518 -3.98 7.26 27.73
C LEU A 518 -3.71 6.70 26.33
#